data_AF-A0A822D615-F1
#
_entry.id   AF-A0A822D615-F1
#
_cell.length_a   1.000
_cell.length_b   1.000
_cell.length_c   1.000
_cell.angle_alpha   90.00
_cell.angle_beta   90.00
_cell.angle_gamma   90.00
#
_symmetry.space_group_name_H-M   'P 1'
#
loop_
_entity.id
_entity.type
_entity.pdbx_description
1 polymer ?
#
loop_
_entity_poly.entity_id
_entity_poly.type
_entity_poly.pdbx_seq_one_letter_code
_entity_poly.pdbx_strand_id
1 'polypeptide(L)'
;LENNMESIRQSYTNTVNELNQELLAMKEQCEQLDSEKQFLTNQLENQSMMINQELDIQQTEKPLNTIDDMNRILENLQNILSLSKDTSIEDIIFHINNLVKDNVLLKEIETSLTKDLEYINQQLIDVDRQCEQLKEHNKELLLKRSTNSIDDDQLQQDYILLENQCIQLDNANRAWQQFYDNQIDLLKNKFKDHLDFHKNLDFDQILQIIATKLDEQNNHAK
;
A
#
# COMPACT_ATOMS: atom_id res chain seq x y z
N LEU A 1 21.33 -42.08 -33.78
CA LEU A 1 20.34 -41.00 -33.56
C LEU A 1 19.29 -41.43 -32.53
N GLU A 2 18.70 -42.61 -32.68
CA GLU A 2 17.67 -43.14 -31.76
C GLU A 2 18.16 -43.34 -30.30
N ASN A 3 19.36 -43.91 -30.10
CA ASN A 3 19.96 -44.07 -28.76
C ASN A 3 20.24 -42.74 -28.02
N ASN A 4 20.54 -41.66 -28.75
CA ASN A 4 20.79 -40.35 -28.12
C ASN A 4 19.47 -39.70 -27.67
N MET A 5 18.39 -39.87 -28.45
CA MET A 5 17.07 -39.36 -28.10
C MET A 5 16.49 -40.08 -26.88
N GLU A 6 16.72 -41.39 -26.75
CA GLU A 6 16.26 -42.15 -25.59
C GLU A 6 17.04 -41.78 -24.32
N SER A 7 18.35 -41.55 -24.42
CA SER A 7 19.16 -41.06 -23.30
C SER A 7 18.73 -39.68 -22.82
N ILE A 8 18.36 -38.78 -23.76
CA ILE A 8 17.84 -37.45 -23.43
C ILE A 8 16.47 -37.57 -22.75
N ARG A 9 15.58 -38.43 -23.27
CA ARG A 9 14.26 -38.68 -22.67
C ARG A 9 14.39 -39.22 -21.24
N GLN A 10 15.25 -40.20 -21.03
CA GLN A 10 15.50 -40.77 -19.71
C GLN A 10 16.05 -39.73 -18.73
N SER A 11 16.95 -38.85 -19.20
CA SER A 11 17.47 -37.74 -18.38
C SER A 11 16.35 -36.80 -17.95
N TYR A 12 15.48 -36.38 -18.87
CA TYR A 12 14.34 -35.52 -18.52
C TYR A 12 13.36 -36.21 -17.58
N THR A 13 13.06 -37.49 -17.79
CA THR A 13 12.21 -38.27 -16.88
C THR A 13 12.80 -38.34 -15.47
N ASN A 14 14.11 -38.53 -15.35
CA ASN A 14 14.78 -38.55 -14.05
C ASN A 14 14.71 -37.18 -13.36
N THR A 15 15.03 -36.09 -14.07
CA THR A 15 14.95 -34.72 -13.52
C THR A 15 13.53 -34.35 -13.09
N VAL A 16 12.51 -34.72 -13.87
CA VAL A 16 11.11 -34.49 -13.49
C VAL A 16 10.73 -35.27 -12.24
N ASN A 17 11.22 -36.50 -12.09
CA ASN A 17 10.96 -37.30 -10.89
C ASN A 17 11.65 -36.73 -9.65
N GLU A 18 12.89 -36.26 -9.77
CA GLU A 18 13.64 -35.58 -8.69
C GLU A 18 12.91 -34.31 -8.24
N LEU A 19 12.54 -33.44 -9.19
CA LEU A 19 11.78 -32.21 -8.90
C LEU A 19 10.43 -32.50 -8.25
N ASN A 20 9.74 -33.56 -8.66
CA ASN A 20 8.47 -33.96 -8.03
C ASN A 20 8.67 -34.46 -6.59
N GLN A 21 9.77 -35.15 -6.29
CA GLN A 21 10.09 -35.58 -4.92
C GLN A 21 10.45 -34.38 -4.05
N GLU A 22 11.23 -33.43 -4.56
CA GLU A 22 11.54 -32.18 -3.85
C GLU A 22 10.28 -31.35 -3.57
N LEU A 23 9.37 -31.26 -4.54
CA LEU A 23 8.10 -30.56 -4.38
C LEU A 23 7.21 -31.21 -3.31
N LEU A 24 7.15 -32.54 -3.26
CA LEU A 24 6.42 -33.27 -2.22
C LEU A 24 7.02 -33.04 -0.83
N ALA A 25 8.34 -33.11 -0.69
CA ALA A 25 9.03 -32.86 0.58
C ALA A 25 8.81 -31.41 1.06
N MET A 26 8.86 -30.44 0.15
CA MET A 26 8.60 -29.04 0.46
C MET A 26 7.15 -28.82 0.92
N LYS A 27 6.19 -29.49 0.27
CA LYS A 27 4.79 -29.43 0.67
C LYS A 27 4.58 -29.97 2.08
N GLU A 28 5.18 -31.11 2.43
CA GLU A 28 5.10 -31.68 3.78
C GLU A 28 5.69 -30.73 4.83
N GLN A 29 6.80 -30.06 4.52
CA GLN A 29 7.39 -29.05 5.41
C GLN A 29 6.48 -27.85 5.63
N CYS A 30 5.83 -27.35 4.57
CA CYS A 30 4.85 -26.27 4.70
C CYS A 30 3.66 -26.68 5.58
N GLU A 31 3.15 -27.91 5.44
CA GLU A 31 2.06 -28.42 6.28
C GLU A 31 2.46 -28.55 7.76
N GLN A 32 3.71 -28.95 8.03
CA GLN A 32 4.26 -29.00 9.40
C GLN A 32 4.38 -27.60 10.02
N LEU A 33 4.94 -26.65 9.26
CA LEU A 33 5.09 -25.26 9.71
C LEU A 33 3.74 -24.58 9.98
N ASP A 34 2.74 -24.85 9.15
CA ASP A 34 1.40 -24.28 9.35
C ASP A 34 0.74 -24.84 10.64
N SER A 35 0.96 -26.14 10.91
CA SER A 35 0.50 -26.78 12.15
C SER A 35 1.19 -26.19 13.38
N GLU A 36 2.50 -25.95 13.32
CA GLU A 36 3.28 -25.33 14.41
C GLU A 36 2.86 -23.87 14.65
N LYS A 37 2.67 -23.10 13.57
CA LYS A 37 2.15 -21.74 13.63
C LYS A 37 0.78 -21.69 14.29
N GLN A 38 -0.12 -22.61 13.95
CA GLN A 38 -1.44 -22.69 14.56
C GLN A 38 -1.34 -23.02 16.05
N PHE A 39 -0.45 -23.93 16.43
CA PHE A 39 -0.19 -24.27 17.84
C PHE A 39 0.34 -23.07 18.64
N LEU A 40 1.33 -22.35 18.11
CA LEU A 40 1.89 -21.16 18.76
C LEU A 40 0.87 -20.02 18.87
N THR A 41 0.04 -19.83 17.84
CA THR A 41 -1.05 -18.85 17.86
C THR A 41 -2.02 -19.14 19.01
N ASN A 42 -2.43 -20.39 19.15
CA ASN A 42 -3.30 -20.81 20.25
C ASN A 42 -2.64 -20.64 21.63
N GLN A 43 -1.33 -20.90 21.75
CA GLN A 43 -0.61 -20.65 23.01
C GLN A 43 -0.60 -19.16 23.37
N LEU A 44 -0.33 -18.28 22.41
CA LEU A 44 -0.31 -16.84 22.62
C LEU A 44 -1.69 -16.28 22.99
N GLU A 45 -2.76 -16.73 22.34
CA GLU A 45 -4.13 -16.36 22.71
C GLU A 45 -4.44 -16.79 24.16
N ASN A 46 -4.08 -18.01 24.53
CA ASN A 46 -4.29 -18.51 25.90
C ASN A 46 -3.49 -17.68 26.93
N GLN A 47 -2.23 -17.35 26.64
CA GLN A 47 -1.42 -16.51 27.52
C GLN A 47 -1.97 -15.08 27.64
N SER A 48 -2.41 -14.48 26.52
CA SER A 48 -3.04 -13.16 26.52
C SER A 48 -4.32 -13.15 27.35
N MET A 49 -5.13 -14.21 27.25
CA MET A 49 -6.35 -14.37 28.03
C MET A 49 -6.05 -14.48 29.54
N MET A 50 -5.01 -15.21 29.94
CA MET A 50 -4.58 -15.29 31.34
C MET A 50 -4.10 -13.94 31.89
N ILE A 51 -3.29 -13.20 31.13
CA ILE A 51 -2.80 -11.88 31.53
C ILE A 51 -3.95 -10.89 31.72
N ASN A 52 -4.91 -10.88 30.79
CA ASN A 52 -6.08 -10.00 30.88
C ASN A 52 -6.99 -10.36 32.07
N GLN A 53 -7.17 -11.66 32.38
CA GLN A 53 -7.89 -12.10 33.57
C GLN A 53 -7.18 -11.67 34.87
N GLU A 54 -5.85 -11.72 34.89
CA GLU A 54 -5.05 -11.36 36.07
C GLU A 54 -4.98 -9.84 36.31
N LEU A 55 -5.12 -9.05 35.24
CA LEU A 55 -5.28 -7.59 35.31
C LEU A 55 -6.67 -7.18 35.83
N ASP A 56 -7.74 -7.90 35.47
CA ASP A 56 -9.09 -7.65 36.01
C ASP A 56 -9.19 -7.96 37.52
N ILE A 57 -8.46 -8.97 38.01
CA ILE A 57 -8.42 -9.33 39.44
C ILE A 57 -7.70 -8.26 40.28
N GLN A 58 -6.78 -7.48 39.70
CA GLN A 58 -6.05 -6.42 40.41
C GLN A 58 -6.83 -5.10 40.53
N GLN A 59 -7.98 -4.95 39.85
CA GLN A 59 -8.81 -3.75 39.95
C GLN A 59 -9.81 -3.77 41.11
N THR A 60 -9.98 -4.91 41.81
CA THR A 60 -10.76 -4.96 43.05
C THR A 60 -9.88 -4.68 44.27
N GLU A 61 -9.89 -3.40 44.68
CA GLU A 61 -9.61 -2.84 46.02
C GLU A 61 -8.86 -3.74 47.04
N LYS A 62 -7.53 -3.66 47.06
CA LYS A 62 -6.77 -3.77 48.32
C LYS A 62 -5.42 -3.05 48.21
N PRO A 63 -5.02 -2.23 49.20
CA PRO A 63 -3.73 -1.56 49.15
C PRO A 63 -2.59 -2.59 49.24
N LEU A 64 -1.61 -2.47 48.34
CA LEU A 64 -0.34 -3.19 48.33
C LEU A 64 0.32 -3.09 49.73
N ASN A 65 0.28 -4.16 50.53
CA ASN A 65 0.86 -4.13 51.87
C ASN A 65 1.39 -5.49 52.36
N THR A 66 1.48 -6.51 51.50
CA THR A 66 2.05 -7.80 51.89
C THR A 66 3.41 -8.04 51.25
N ILE A 67 4.34 -8.59 52.03
CA ILE A 67 5.70 -8.99 51.61
C ILE A 67 5.63 -9.93 50.39
N ASP A 68 4.56 -10.71 50.28
CA ASP A 68 4.30 -11.59 49.14
C ASP A 68 4.06 -10.83 47.83
N ASP A 69 3.45 -9.64 47.87
CA ASP A 69 3.25 -8.80 46.68
C ASP A 69 4.59 -8.22 46.20
N MET A 70 5.47 -7.85 47.15
CA MET A 70 6.82 -7.38 46.84
C MET A 70 7.69 -8.50 46.26
N ASN A 71 7.57 -9.73 46.78
CA ASN A 71 8.27 -10.90 46.25
C ASN A 71 7.80 -11.25 44.83
N ARG A 72 6.49 -11.15 44.56
CA ARG A 72 5.93 -11.38 43.21
C ARG A 72 6.42 -10.34 42.21
N ILE A 73 6.56 -9.07 42.63
CA ILE A 73 7.14 -8.01 41.80
C ILE A 73 8.62 -8.29 41.52
N LEU A 74 9.39 -8.74 42.52
CA LEU A 74 10.80 -9.07 42.35
C LEU A 74 11.01 -10.25 41.38
N GLU A 75 10.15 -11.28 41.45
CA GLU A 75 10.20 -12.44 40.56
C GLU A 75 9.83 -12.06 39.11
N ASN A 76 8.82 -11.20 38.93
CA ASN A 76 8.46 -10.66 37.62
C ASN A 76 9.57 -9.79 37.02
N LEU A 77 10.23 -8.96 37.83
CA LEU A 77 11.37 -8.16 37.39
C LEU A 77 12.57 -9.03 37.00
N GLN A 78 12.83 -10.12 37.74
CA GLN A 78 13.86 -11.10 37.38
C GLN A 78 13.54 -11.84 36.08
N ASN A 79 12.27 -12.17 35.84
CA ASN A 79 11.83 -12.77 34.58
C ASN A 79 11.98 -11.81 33.39
N ILE A 80 11.63 -10.53 33.55
CA ILE A 80 11.86 -9.49 32.51
C ILE A 80 13.35 -9.31 32.23
N LEU A 81 14.19 -9.27 33.28
CA LEU A 81 15.66 -9.24 33.16
C LEU A 81 16.25 -10.51 32.54
N SER A 82 15.55 -11.65 32.63
CA SER A 82 15.95 -12.90 31.99
C SER A 82 15.55 -12.96 30.51
N LEU A 83 14.40 -12.37 30.16
CA LEU A 83 13.92 -12.19 28.79
C LEU A 83 14.71 -11.09 28.05
N SER A 84 15.27 -10.12 28.76
CA SER A 84 16.08 -9.04 28.19
C SER A 84 17.54 -9.42 27.92
N LYS A 85 17.90 -10.71 27.93
CA LYS A 85 19.30 -11.12 27.75
C LYS A 85 19.80 -11.07 26.31
N ASP A 86 18.91 -11.00 25.32
CA ASP A 86 19.31 -11.09 23.90
C ASP A 86 18.96 -9.86 23.03
N THR A 87 18.52 -8.74 23.62
CA THR A 87 18.44 -7.46 22.87
C THR A 87 18.73 -6.31 23.81
N SER A 88 19.74 -5.49 23.49
CA SER A 88 20.10 -4.36 24.34
C SER A 88 18.91 -3.42 24.41
N ILE A 89 18.64 -2.84 25.59
CA ILE A 89 17.68 -1.75 25.74
C ILE A 89 18.01 -0.62 24.73
N GLU A 90 19.28 -0.48 24.35
CA GLU A 90 19.73 0.45 23.30
C GLU A 90 19.19 0.11 21.91
N ASP A 91 19.05 -1.17 21.56
CA ASP A 91 18.50 -1.61 20.27
C ASP A 91 17.00 -1.32 20.20
N ILE A 92 16.29 -1.53 21.30
CA ILE A 92 14.86 -1.19 21.42
C ILE A 92 14.67 0.32 21.29
N ILE A 93 15.48 1.12 21.98
CA ILE A 93 15.45 2.60 21.89
C ILE A 93 15.77 3.05 20.46
N PHE A 94 16.75 2.44 19.80
CA PHE A 94 17.10 2.74 18.42
C PHE A 94 15.93 2.45 17.46
N HIS A 95 15.26 1.31 17.62
CA HIS A 95 14.12 0.93 16.78
C HIS A 95 12.92 1.85 16.99
N ILE A 96 12.60 2.19 18.25
CA ILE A 96 11.53 3.14 18.58
C ILE A 96 11.81 4.51 17.96
N ASN A 97 13.06 4.99 18.01
CA ASN A 97 13.41 6.28 17.41
C ASN A 97 13.24 6.31 15.88
N ASN A 98 13.53 5.20 15.20
CA ASN A 98 13.29 5.09 13.76
C ASN A 98 11.79 5.07 13.46
N LEU A 99 11.00 4.27 14.19
CA LEU A 99 9.54 4.24 14.04
C LEU A 99 8.87 5.59 14.32
N VAL A 100 9.40 6.36 15.26
CA VAL A 100 8.93 7.74 15.54
C VAL A 100 9.27 8.67 14.39
N LYS A 101 10.49 8.59 13.81
CA LYS A 101 10.86 9.37 12.62
C LYS A 101 9.99 9.04 11.41
N ASP A 102 9.75 7.76 11.16
CA ASP A 102 8.92 7.31 10.05
C ASP A 102 7.47 7.77 10.22
N ASN A 103 6.95 7.76 11.46
CA ASN A 103 5.63 8.33 11.77
C ASN A 103 5.54 9.84 11.48
N VAL A 104 6.59 10.60 11.80
CA VAL A 104 6.62 12.04 11.50
C VAL A 104 6.60 12.28 9.99
N LEU A 105 7.41 11.54 9.23
CA LEU A 105 7.43 11.63 7.77
C LEU A 105 6.07 11.24 7.15
N LEU A 106 5.46 10.16 7.64
CA LEU A 106 4.13 9.75 7.18
C LEU A 106 3.07 10.84 7.42
N LYS A 107 3.14 11.51 8.57
CA LYS A 107 2.24 12.63 8.91
C LYS A 107 2.40 13.83 7.97
N GLU A 108 3.64 14.14 7.60
CA GLU A 108 3.92 15.21 6.64
C GLU A 108 3.39 14.87 5.24
N ILE A 109 3.54 13.62 4.80
CA ILE A 109 3.00 13.13 3.53
C ILE A 109 1.47 13.17 3.53
N GLU A 110 0.83 12.70 4.60
CA GLU A 110 -0.63 12.75 4.77
C GLU A 110 -1.15 14.19 4.67
N THR A 111 -0.45 15.14 5.32
CA THR A 111 -0.80 16.56 5.28
C THR A 111 -0.66 17.15 3.88
N SER A 112 0.39 16.76 3.14
CA SER A 112 0.58 17.18 1.75
C SER A 112 -0.53 16.66 0.84
N LEU A 113 -0.80 15.34 0.92
CA LEU A 113 -1.84 14.70 0.11
C LEU A 113 -3.23 15.27 0.38
N THR A 114 -3.53 15.62 1.64
CA THR A 114 -4.80 16.27 1.99
C THR A 114 -4.97 17.61 1.27
N LYS A 115 -3.92 18.43 1.21
CA LYS A 115 -3.96 19.72 0.50
C LYS A 115 -4.10 19.53 -1.01
N ASP A 116 -3.41 18.54 -1.57
CA ASP A 116 -3.49 18.24 -3.00
C ASP A 116 -4.90 17.77 -3.38
N LEU A 117 -5.54 16.93 -2.53
CA LEU A 117 -6.92 16.50 -2.71
C LEU A 117 -7.93 17.66 -2.63
N GLU A 118 -7.74 18.58 -1.68
CA GLU A 118 -8.57 19.80 -1.59
C GLU A 118 -8.46 20.66 -2.86
N TYR A 119 -7.24 20.82 -3.38
CA TYR A 119 -7.01 21.56 -4.61
C TYR A 119 -7.69 20.92 -5.83
N ILE A 120 -7.58 19.59 -5.96
CA ILE A 120 -8.23 18.84 -7.05
C ILE A 120 -9.75 18.94 -6.93
N ASN A 121 -10.31 18.78 -5.74
CA ASN A 121 -11.76 18.93 -5.53
C ASN A 121 -12.24 20.32 -5.94
N GLN A 122 -11.47 21.36 -5.63
CA GLN A 122 -11.81 22.72 -6.04
C GLN A 122 -11.80 22.88 -7.57
N GLN A 123 -10.81 22.31 -8.26
CA GLN A 123 -10.79 22.32 -9.72
C GLN A 123 -11.97 21.56 -10.33
N LEU A 124 -12.37 20.44 -9.73
CA LEU A 124 -13.52 19.65 -10.20
C LEU A 124 -14.82 20.45 -10.10
N ILE A 125 -15.03 21.16 -8.99
CA ILE A 125 -16.17 22.07 -8.80
C ILE A 125 -16.19 23.17 -9.86
N ASP A 126 -15.02 23.74 -10.20
CA ASP A 126 -14.92 24.79 -11.21
C ASP A 126 -15.26 24.25 -12.62
N VAL A 127 -14.82 23.04 -12.95
CA VAL A 127 -15.15 22.36 -14.21
C VAL A 127 -16.65 22.05 -14.29
N ASP A 128 -17.25 21.53 -13.22
CA ASP A 128 -18.70 21.27 -13.18
C ASP A 128 -19.49 22.56 -13.39
N ARG A 129 -19.06 23.67 -12.77
CA ARG A 129 -19.67 24.98 -12.98
C ARG A 129 -19.57 25.43 -14.43
N GLN A 130 -18.43 25.24 -15.08
CA GLN A 130 -18.25 25.57 -16.50
C GLN A 130 -19.14 24.72 -17.40
N CYS A 131 -19.27 23.41 -17.11
CA CYS A 131 -20.16 22.51 -17.84
C CYS A 131 -21.63 22.97 -17.77
N GLU A 132 -22.10 23.37 -16.60
CA GLU A 132 -23.47 23.88 -16.45
C GLU A 132 -23.68 25.22 -17.18
N GLN A 133 -22.68 26.12 -17.15
CA GLN A 133 -22.72 27.35 -17.93
C GLN A 133 -22.81 27.08 -19.45
N LEU A 134 -22.06 26.10 -19.95
CA LEU A 134 -22.10 25.70 -21.35
C LEU A 134 -23.42 25.03 -21.74
N LYS A 135 -24.00 24.20 -20.87
CA LYS A 135 -25.33 23.62 -21.11
C LYS A 135 -26.39 24.71 -21.25
N GLU A 136 -26.41 25.69 -20.36
CA GLU A 136 -27.41 26.76 -20.42
C GLU A 136 -27.18 27.67 -21.65
N HIS A 137 -25.92 27.97 -21.98
CA HIS A 137 -25.60 28.72 -23.21
C HIS A 137 -26.04 27.97 -24.48
N ASN A 138 -25.81 26.66 -24.56
CA ASN A 138 -26.27 25.84 -25.69
C ASN A 138 -27.80 25.79 -25.79
N LYS A 139 -28.49 25.75 -24.65
CA LYS A 139 -29.95 25.80 -24.60
C LYS A 139 -30.48 27.15 -25.08
N GLU A 140 -29.84 28.26 -24.73
CA GLU A 140 -30.15 29.59 -25.26
C GLU A 140 -29.90 29.68 -26.78
N LEU A 141 -28.79 29.12 -27.28
CA LEU A 141 -28.49 29.06 -28.72
C LEU A 141 -29.52 28.24 -29.49
N LEU A 142 -29.95 27.09 -28.95
CA LEU A 142 -31.02 26.27 -29.54
C LEU A 142 -32.37 27.01 -29.56
N LEU A 143 -32.68 27.77 -28.50
CA LEU A 143 -33.88 28.60 -28.44
C LEU A 143 -33.84 29.75 -29.46
N LYS A 144 -32.67 30.39 -29.63
CA LYS A 144 -32.43 31.42 -30.66
C LYS A 144 -32.52 30.87 -32.08
N ARG A 145 -31.96 29.68 -32.34
CA ARG A 145 -32.11 28.97 -33.63
C ARG A 145 -33.55 28.59 -33.95
N SER A 146 -34.34 28.29 -32.92
CA SER A 146 -35.76 27.95 -33.08
C SER A 146 -36.64 29.16 -33.39
N THR A 147 -36.13 30.38 -33.19
CA THR A 147 -36.91 31.63 -33.30
C THR A 147 -36.51 32.53 -34.47
N ASN A 148 -35.32 32.36 -35.08
CA ASN A 148 -34.86 33.17 -36.22
C ASN A 148 -34.16 32.33 -37.32
N SER A 149 -34.42 32.69 -38.58
CA SER A 149 -33.64 32.30 -39.77
C SER A 149 -32.14 32.44 -39.48
N ILE A 150 -31.36 31.36 -39.61
CA ILE A 150 -29.94 31.31 -39.24
C ILE A 150 -29.11 32.17 -40.21
N ASP A 151 -28.46 33.22 -39.71
CA ASP A 151 -27.42 33.99 -40.40
C ASP A 151 -26.05 33.29 -40.22
N ASP A 152 -25.29 33.17 -41.32
CA ASP A 152 -23.96 32.52 -41.38
C ASP A 152 -22.96 33.06 -40.32
N ASP A 153 -23.09 34.34 -39.95
CA ASP A 153 -22.24 34.98 -38.94
C ASP A 153 -22.38 34.35 -37.55
N GLN A 154 -23.58 33.87 -37.18
CA GLN A 154 -23.80 33.21 -35.89
C GLN A 154 -23.18 31.81 -35.88
N LEU A 155 -23.24 31.09 -37.01
CA LEU A 155 -22.62 29.78 -37.17
C LEU A 155 -21.09 29.88 -37.07
N GLN A 156 -20.52 30.95 -37.62
CA GLN A 156 -19.09 31.22 -37.55
C GLN A 156 -18.62 31.57 -36.13
N GLN A 157 -19.43 32.31 -35.35
CA GLN A 157 -19.13 32.57 -33.93
C GLN A 157 -19.20 31.30 -33.08
N ASP A 158 -20.22 30.47 -33.29
CA ASP A 158 -20.36 29.19 -32.58
C ASP A 158 -19.18 28.24 -32.89
N TYR A 159 -18.70 28.23 -34.14
CA TYR A 159 -17.52 27.44 -34.54
C TYR A 159 -16.25 27.90 -33.83
N ILE A 160 -15.98 29.21 -33.79
CA ILE A 160 -14.81 29.78 -33.09
C ILE A 160 -14.87 29.47 -31.59
N LEU A 161 -16.05 29.53 -30.98
CA LEU A 161 -16.22 29.19 -29.57
C LEU A 161 -15.89 27.71 -29.31
N LEU A 162 -16.39 26.81 -30.17
CA LEU A 162 -16.15 25.37 -30.04
C LEU A 162 -14.67 25.03 -30.26
N GLU A 163 -14.00 25.66 -31.23
CA GLU A 163 -12.57 25.51 -31.48
C GLU A 163 -11.74 25.92 -30.25
N ASN A 164 -12.09 27.06 -29.63
CA ASN A 164 -11.43 27.52 -28.41
C ASN A 164 -11.63 26.55 -27.24
N GLN A 165 -12.81 25.94 -27.10
CA GLN A 165 -13.09 24.93 -26.06
C GLN A 165 -12.28 23.66 -26.28
N CYS A 166 -12.15 23.19 -27.53
CA CYS A 166 -11.30 22.05 -27.87
C CYS A 166 -9.84 22.33 -27.50
N ILE A 167 -9.33 23.52 -27.81
CA ILE A 167 -7.95 23.92 -27.44
C ILE A 167 -7.77 23.93 -25.91
N GLN A 168 -8.76 24.41 -25.15
CA GLN A 168 -8.69 24.41 -23.69
C GLN A 168 -8.68 22.99 -23.12
N LEU A 169 -9.51 22.09 -23.64
CA LEU A 169 -9.54 20.68 -23.23
C LEU A 169 -8.23 19.96 -23.57
N ASP A 170 -7.65 20.23 -24.74
CA ASP A 170 -6.35 19.66 -25.13
C ASP A 170 -5.22 20.13 -24.21
N ASN A 171 -5.22 21.41 -23.84
CA ASN A 171 -4.25 21.95 -22.89
C ASN A 171 -4.42 21.34 -21.49
N ALA A 172 -5.66 21.16 -21.03
CA ALA A 172 -5.95 20.52 -19.75
C ALA A 172 -5.47 19.05 -19.74
N ASN A 173 -5.77 18.30 -20.80
CA ASN A 173 -5.30 16.92 -20.96
C ASN A 173 -3.77 16.82 -20.96
N ARG A 174 -3.09 17.72 -21.67
CA ARG A 174 -1.62 17.75 -21.70
C ARG A 174 -1.03 18.06 -20.32
N ALA A 175 -1.63 19.00 -19.58
CA ALA A 175 -1.19 19.32 -18.21
C ALA A 175 -1.38 18.12 -17.27
N TRP A 176 -2.49 17.40 -17.41
CA TRP A 176 -2.76 16.20 -16.60
C TRP A 176 -1.76 15.07 -16.90
N GLN A 177 -1.44 14.83 -18.17
CA GLN A 177 -0.41 13.86 -18.56
C GLN A 177 0.96 14.22 -17.98
N GLN A 178 1.36 15.49 -18.08
CA GLN A 178 2.62 15.95 -17.49
C GLN A 178 2.67 15.76 -15.97
N PHE A 179 1.57 16.03 -15.27
CA PHE A 179 1.47 15.77 -13.84
C PHE A 179 1.62 14.28 -13.53
N TYR A 180 0.88 13.42 -14.24
CA TYR A 180 0.93 11.97 -14.07
C TYR A 180 2.35 11.41 -14.28
N ASP A 181 3.02 11.83 -15.37
CA ASP A 181 4.39 11.43 -15.67
C ASP A 181 5.37 11.89 -14.58
N ASN A 182 5.24 13.15 -14.12
CA ASN A 182 6.06 13.67 -13.03
C ASN A 182 5.89 12.88 -11.72
N GLN A 183 4.66 12.47 -11.38
CA GLN A 183 4.41 11.68 -10.18
C GLN A 183 5.03 10.29 -10.28
N ILE A 184 4.92 9.64 -11.45
CA ILE A 184 5.59 8.36 -11.73
C ILE A 184 7.10 8.50 -11.54
N ASP A 185 7.72 9.53 -12.11
CA ASP A 185 9.15 9.74 -12.01
C ASP A 185 9.60 10.04 -10.57
N LEU A 186 8.80 10.79 -9.82
CA LEU A 186 9.08 11.09 -8.42
C LEU A 186 9.01 9.84 -7.55
N LEU A 187 8.02 8.96 -7.81
CA LEU A 187 7.91 7.65 -7.16
C LEU A 187 9.10 6.75 -7.50
N LYS A 188 9.43 6.61 -8.80
CA LYS A 188 10.60 5.84 -9.26
C LYS A 188 11.89 6.33 -8.60
N ASN A 189 12.10 7.64 -8.53
CA ASN A 189 13.29 8.23 -7.91
C ASN A 189 13.37 7.97 -6.41
N LYS A 190 12.26 8.08 -5.68
CA LYS A 190 12.23 7.82 -4.23
C LYS A 190 12.57 6.37 -3.88
N PHE A 191 12.14 5.43 -4.71
CA PHE A 191 12.35 4.00 -4.47
C PHE A 191 13.55 3.43 -5.23
N LYS A 192 14.30 4.26 -5.96
CA LYS A 192 15.42 3.84 -6.82
C LYS A 192 16.52 3.09 -6.07
N ASP A 193 16.73 3.43 -4.80
CA ASP A 193 17.74 2.79 -3.95
C ASP A 193 17.27 1.46 -3.36
N HIS A 194 15.99 1.12 -3.54
CA HIS A 194 15.33 -0.05 -2.93
C HIS A 194 14.71 -1.00 -3.97
N LEU A 195 14.38 -0.49 -5.15
CA LEU A 195 13.65 -1.19 -6.20
C LEU A 195 14.18 -0.77 -7.58
N ASP A 196 14.40 -1.76 -8.45
CA ASP A 196 14.85 -1.52 -9.82
C ASP A 196 13.63 -1.41 -10.75
N PHE A 197 13.27 -0.18 -11.12
CA PHE A 197 12.15 0.08 -12.02
C PHE A 197 12.64 0.18 -13.47
N HIS A 198 12.13 -0.67 -14.35
CA HIS A 198 12.33 -0.51 -15.79
C HIS A 198 11.66 0.77 -16.32
N LYS A 199 12.24 1.36 -17.38
CA LYS A 199 11.93 2.72 -17.84
C LYS A 199 10.47 2.97 -18.28
N ASN A 200 9.68 1.92 -18.57
CA ASN A 200 8.34 2.05 -19.15
C ASN A 200 7.21 1.47 -18.28
N LEU A 201 7.42 1.31 -16.97
CA LEU A 201 6.35 0.84 -16.09
C LEU A 201 5.31 1.93 -15.85
N ASP A 202 4.03 1.55 -15.96
CA ASP A 202 2.88 2.37 -15.58
C ASP A 202 2.69 2.38 -14.05
N PHE A 203 1.79 3.25 -13.57
CA PHE A 203 1.60 3.45 -12.13
C PHE A 203 1.13 2.18 -11.40
N ASP A 204 0.21 1.41 -12.00
CA ASP A 204 -0.33 0.19 -11.39
C ASP A 204 0.75 -0.89 -11.30
N GLN A 205 1.58 -1.02 -12.33
CA GLN A 205 2.72 -1.95 -12.34
C GLN A 205 3.78 -1.57 -11.30
N ILE A 206 4.04 -0.27 -11.11
CA ILE A 206 4.94 0.22 -10.06
C ILE A 206 4.39 -0.15 -8.68
N LEU A 207 3.09 0.07 -8.44
CA LEU A 207 2.45 -0.30 -7.18
C LEU A 207 2.49 -1.81 -6.93
N GLN A 208 2.28 -2.62 -7.97
CA GLN A 208 2.37 -4.08 -7.87
C GLN A 208 3.77 -4.54 -7.45
N ILE A 209 4.82 -3.94 -8.01
CA ILE A 209 6.22 -4.24 -7.65
C ILE A 209 6.50 -3.85 -6.20
N ILE A 210 6.04 -2.68 -5.76
CA ILE A 210 6.19 -2.23 -4.36
C ILE A 210 5.46 -3.19 -3.41
N ALA A 211 4.21 -3.56 -3.72
CA ALA A 211 3.41 -4.48 -2.91
C ALA A 211 4.09 -5.86 -2.80
N THR A 212 4.57 -6.41 -3.93
CA THR A 212 5.26 -7.69 -3.96
C THR A 212 6.54 -7.65 -3.12
N LYS A 213 7.31 -6.56 -3.17
CA LYS A 213 8.54 -6.42 -2.38
C LYS A 213 8.27 -6.27 -0.88
N LEU A 214 7.21 -5.56 -0.51
CA LEU A 214 6.78 -5.44 0.89
C LEU A 214 6.35 -6.80 1.45
N ASP A 215 5.64 -7.61 0.66
CA ASP A 215 5.26 -8.97 1.05
C ASP A 215 6.48 -9.89 1.18
N GLU A 216 7.47 -9.80 0.28
CA GLU A 216 8.74 -10.54 0.39
C GLU A 216 9.51 -10.17 1.66
N GLN A 217 9.59 -8.89 2.02
CA GLN A 217 10.26 -8.45 3.25
C GLN A 217 9.52 -8.88 4.52
N ASN A 218 8.19 -8.85 4.52
CA ASN A 218 7.38 -9.31 5.65
C ASN A 218 7.45 -10.83 5.86
N ASN A 219 7.61 -11.59 4.78
CA ASN A 219 7.78 -13.05 4.85
C ASN A 219 9.20 -13.46 5.24
N HIS A 220 10.22 -12.61 5.03
CA HIS A 220 11.59 -12.84 5.51
C HIS A 220 11.85 -12.36 6.95
N ALA A 221 10.96 -11.55 7.52
CA ALA A 221 11.03 -11.07 8.91
C ALA A 221 10.29 -11.96 9.92
N LYS A 222 9.63 -13.03 9.47
CA LYS A 222 9.06 -14.11 10.29
C LYS A 222 9.96 -15.33 10.28
#